data_AF-A0A166AY09-F1
#
_entry.id   AF-A0A166AY09-F1
#
_cell.length_a   1.000
_cell.length_b   1.000
_cell.length_c   1.000
_cell.angle_alpha   90.00
_cell.angle_beta   90.00
_cell.angle_gamma   90.00
#
_symmetry.space_group_name_H-M   'P 1'
#
loop_
_entity.id
_entity.type
_entity.pdbx_description
1 polymer ?
#
loop_
_entity_poly.entity_id
_entity_poly.type
_entity_poly.pdbx_seq_one_letter_code
_entity_poly.pdbx_strand_id
1 'polypeptide(L)'
;MRSSLLILATIAARAAAHYTFPSLIIGGQVTTAWEYVRLTNNFDSQAPVTNVNSSDIRCYDSAEPGTASTVTVNAGDTIGIESDGTIYHPGVVNVYMAKAPSSVSGWAGDGSVWFKVYQITAVTNGGTSITFPAEGLPGVSFPLPKALPTGQYLVRMEAIALHVASTYGGAQFYISCGQINVENGGSGTPGPTVAFPGAYTGYEPGILININYPIPKTYTQPGPAVWTG
;
A
#
# COMPACT_ATOMS: atom_id res chain seq x y z
N MET A 1 30.35 6.85 55.28
CA MET A 1 29.52 5.92 54.48
C MET A 1 29.14 6.64 53.20
N ARG A 2 29.63 6.17 52.03
CA ARG A 2 29.34 6.78 50.73
C ARG A 2 28.14 6.05 50.12
N SER A 3 26.97 6.71 50.05
CA SER A 3 25.80 6.17 49.35
C SER A 3 25.91 6.49 47.87
N SER A 4 26.10 5.46 47.05
CA SER A 4 25.97 5.56 45.59
C SER A 4 24.51 5.33 45.21
N LEU A 5 23.83 6.35 44.67
CA LEU A 5 22.55 6.16 43.98
C LEU A 5 22.81 5.57 42.60
N LEU A 6 22.34 4.34 42.36
CA LEU A 6 22.17 3.82 41.00
C LEU A 6 20.89 4.41 40.41
N ILE A 7 21.02 5.18 39.34
CA ILE A 7 19.88 5.62 38.52
C ILE A 7 19.64 4.52 37.47
N LEU A 8 18.53 3.81 37.60
CA LEU A 8 18.09 2.80 36.64
C LEU A 8 17.34 3.52 35.50
N ALA A 9 17.98 3.67 34.34
CA ALA A 9 17.32 4.21 33.15
C ALA A 9 16.42 3.12 32.53
N THR A 10 15.11 3.31 32.58
CA THR A 10 14.14 2.46 31.90
C THR A 10 14.11 2.81 30.41
N ILE A 11 14.63 1.91 29.58
CA ILE A 11 14.45 1.99 28.12
C ILE A 11 13.03 1.50 27.83
N ALA A 12 12.11 2.41 27.56
CA ALA A 12 10.79 2.06 27.07
C ALA A 12 10.92 1.61 25.60
N ALA A 13 10.87 0.30 25.36
CA ALA A 13 10.75 -0.24 24.02
C ALA A 13 9.36 0.15 23.48
N ARG A 14 9.31 1.05 22.49
CA ARG A 14 8.08 1.29 21.73
C ARG A 14 7.90 0.12 20.78
N ALA A 15 7.03 -0.82 21.12
CA ALA A 15 6.52 -1.77 20.14
C ALA A 15 5.60 -0.96 19.21
N ALA A 16 6.11 -0.63 18.01
CA ALA A 16 5.27 -0.12 16.94
C ALA A 16 4.32 -1.24 16.55
N ALA A 17 3.07 -1.09 16.96
CA ALA A 17 2.11 -2.15 16.84
C ALA A 17 1.36 -2.08 15.52
N HIS A 18 1.78 -1.26 14.53
CA HIS A 18 1.25 -0.97 13.17
C HIS A 18 2.42 -0.45 12.27
N TYR A 19 2.18 -0.11 11.00
CA TYR A 19 3.20 0.35 10.06
C TYR A 19 2.69 1.42 9.08
N THR A 20 3.60 2.21 8.53
CA THR A 20 3.37 3.09 7.37
C THR A 20 4.22 2.64 6.18
N PHE A 21 4.04 3.31 5.04
CA PHE A 21 4.79 3.08 3.79
C PHE A 21 5.42 4.39 3.29
N PRO A 22 6.44 4.93 3.99
CA PRO A 22 6.89 6.30 3.81
C PRO A 22 7.86 6.50 2.64
N SER A 23 8.47 5.45 2.10
CA SER A 23 9.62 5.57 1.19
C SER A 23 9.41 4.79 -0.10
N LEU A 24 9.95 5.33 -1.20
CA LEU A 24 10.11 4.57 -2.44
C LEU A 24 11.46 3.86 -2.43
N ILE A 25 11.56 2.78 -3.22
CA ILE A 25 12.82 2.13 -3.58
C ILE A 25 13.08 2.42 -5.05
N ILE A 26 14.10 3.23 -5.34
CA ILE A 26 14.46 3.65 -6.71
C ILE A 26 15.92 3.29 -6.95
N GLY A 27 16.20 2.55 -8.03
CA GLY A 27 17.57 2.08 -8.32
C GLY A 27 18.15 1.19 -7.20
N GLY A 28 17.29 0.51 -6.44
CA GLY A 28 17.68 -0.30 -5.28
C GLY A 28 18.04 0.50 -4.02
N GLN A 29 17.80 1.82 -3.99
CA GLN A 29 18.02 2.66 -2.82
C GLN A 29 16.68 3.12 -2.24
N VAL A 30 16.60 3.10 -0.91
CA VAL A 30 15.46 3.60 -0.15
C VAL A 30 15.55 5.13 -0.10
N THR A 31 14.51 5.82 -0.54
CA THR A 31 14.44 7.28 -0.50
C THR A 31 14.15 7.79 0.91
N THR A 32 14.37 9.09 1.14
CA THR A 32 13.98 9.71 2.41
C THR A 32 12.48 9.54 2.63
N ALA A 33 12.09 9.24 3.86
CA ALA A 33 10.69 9.14 4.25
C ALA A 33 9.91 10.39 3.83
N TRP A 34 8.77 10.19 3.16
CA TRP A 34 7.84 11.21 2.68
C TRP A 34 8.40 12.19 1.63
N GLU A 35 9.58 11.90 1.04
CA GLU A 35 10.16 12.74 -0.01
C GLU A 35 9.39 12.62 -1.33
N TYR A 36 9.12 11.38 -1.75
CA TYR A 36 8.38 11.05 -2.97
C TYR A 36 7.06 10.34 -2.70
N VAL A 37 6.72 10.11 -1.42
CA VAL A 37 5.46 9.55 -0.97
C VAL A 37 4.71 10.63 -0.21
N ARG A 38 3.43 10.79 -0.51
CA ARG A 38 2.58 11.77 0.17
C ARG A 38 2.48 11.44 1.66
N LEU A 39 2.63 12.45 2.50
CA LEU A 39 2.50 12.29 3.95
C LEU A 39 1.08 11.79 4.28
N THR A 40 1.00 10.64 4.93
CA THR A 40 -0.28 10.02 5.27
C THR A 40 -0.78 10.52 6.64
N ASN A 41 -2.10 10.55 6.84
CA ASN A 41 -2.74 10.95 8.08
C ASN A 41 -2.29 10.10 9.30
N ASN A 42 -1.76 8.90 9.04
CA ASN A 42 -1.27 7.99 10.07
C ASN A 42 0.26 8.02 10.26
N PHE A 43 0.98 9.02 9.73
CA PHE A 43 2.45 9.05 9.83
C PHE A 43 2.97 8.92 11.28
N ASP A 44 2.23 9.48 12.25
CA ASP A 44 2.53 9.34 13.69
C ASP A 44 1.81 8.16 14.35
N SER A 45 0.51 7.99 14.07
CA SER A 45 -0.34 7.03 14.79
C SER A 45 -0.24 5.60 14.27
N GLN A 46 0.22 5.45 13.02
CA GLN A 46 0.22 4.24 12.21
C GLN A 46 -1.17 3.57 12.10
N ALA A 47 -2.26 4.25 12.46
CA ALA A 47 -3.63 3.73 12.36
C ALA A 47 -3.97 3.33 10.91
N PRO A 48 -4.82 2.30 10.69
CA PRO A 48 -5.26 1.94 9.35
C PRO A 48 -6.50 2.74 8.93
N VAL A 49 -6.76 2.80 7.63
CA VAL A 49 -8.10 3.09 7.12
C VAL A 49 -8.97 1.85 7.27
N THR A 50 -10.21 1.98 7.74
CA THR A 50 -11.16 0.86 7.84
C THR A 50 -12.47 1.10 7.07
N ASN A 51 -12.77 2.37 6.76
CA ASN A 51 -13.93 2.75 5.97
C ASN A 51 -13.57 2.88 4.48
N VAL A 52 -13.94 1.88 3.69
CA VAL A 52 -13.70 1.85 2.23
C VAL A 52 -14.45 2.93 1.44
N ASN A 53 -15.43 3.60 2.04
CA ASN A 53 -16.15 4.72 1.43
C ASN A 53 -15.51 6.07 1.74
N SER A 54 -14.50 6.12 2.62
CA SER A 54 -13.75 7.35 2.91
C SER A 54 -12.87 7.75 1.73
N SER A 55 -12.66 9.05 1.52
CA SER A 55 -11.63 9.56 0.60
C SER A 55 -10.23 9.05 0.96
N ASP A 56 -9.99 8.77 2.25
CA ASP A 56 -8.72 8.25 2.75
C ASP A 56 -8.33 6.90 2.19
N ILE A 57 -9.29 6.10 1.68
CA ILE A 57 -8.97 4.83 1.04
C ILE A 57 -8.11 5.02 -0.22
N ARG A 58 -8.01 6.24 -0.77
CA ARG A 58 -7.22 6.52 -1.96
C ARG A 58 -5.73 6.63 -1.66
N CYS A 59 -5.32 7.69 -0.97
CA CYS A 59 -3.91 7.98 -0.67
C CYS A 59 -3.65 8.26 0.82
N TYR A 60 -4.70 8.20 1.64
CA TYR A 60 -4.68 8.48 3.07
C TYR A 60 -4.03 9.83 3.46
N ASP A 61 -4.17 10.85 2.61
CA ASP A 61 -3.50 12.15 2.72
C ASP A 61 -4.51 13.31 2.89
N SER A 62 -5.74 13.05 3.34
CA SER A 62 -6.78 14.09 3.39
C SER A 62 -6.49 15.24 4.37
N ALA A 63 -5.61 15.05 5.36
CA ALA A 63 -5.20 16.10 6.27
C ALA A 63 -4.18 17.07 5.63
N GLU A 64 -3.31 16.56 4.74
CA GLU A 64 -2.26 17.34 4.08
C GLU A 64 -2.04 16.86 2.63
N PRO A 65 -2.99 17.13 1.72
CA PRO A 65 -3.04 16.49 0.41
C PRO A 65 -1.89 16.95 -0.51
N GLY A 66 -1.29 16.00 -1.23
CA GLY A 66 -0.35 16.30 -2.31
C GLY A 66 1.07 16.67 -1.88
N THR A 67 1.48 16.36 -0.64
CA THR A 67 2.80 16.66 -0.09
C THR A 67 3.86 15.64 -0.50
N ALA A 68 4.43 15.78 -1.70
CA ALA A 68 5.61 15.04 -2.11
C ALA A 68 6.28 15.70 -3.32
N SER A 69 7.57 15.43 -3.51
CA SER A 69 8.27 15.66 -4.77
C SER A 69 7.93 14.55 -5.77
N THR A 70 8.37 14.67 -7.02
CA THR A 70 8.21 13.63 -8.06
C THR A 70 9.56 13.12 -8.49
N VAL A 71 9.77 11.79 -8.48
CA VAL A 71 11.02 11.16 -8.94
C VAL A 71 10.87 10.63 -10.37
N THR A 72 11.90 10.81 -11.21
CA THR A 72 11.91 10.26 -12.57
C THR A 72 12.39 8.80 -12.57
N VAL A 73 11.69 7.95 -13.31
CA VAL A 73 11.98 6.53 -13.54
C VAL A 73 11.66 6.16 -14.99
N ASN A 74 12.17 5.04 -15.48
CA ASN A 74 11.80 4.53 -16.80
C ASN A 74 10.72 3.43 -16.70
N ALA A 75 9.87 3.33 -17.71
CA ALA A 75 9.04 2.14 -17.87
C ALA A 75 9.94 0.88 -17.95
N GLY A 76 9.57 -0.19 -17.26
CA GLY A 76 10.40 -1.40 -17.13
C GLY A 76 11.39 -1.38 -15.96
N ASP A 77 11.65 -0.23 -15.32
CA ASP A 77 12.45 -0.20 -14.10
C ASP A 77 11.73 -0.98 -13.00
N THR A 78 12.52 -1.61 -12.11
CA THR A 78 11.98 -2.12 -10.84
C THR A 78 12.00 -1.00 -9.82
N ILE A 79 10.83 -0.66 -9.31
CA ILE A 79 10.67 0.26 -8.18
C ILE A 79 10.10 -0.49 -6.99
N GLY A 80 10.04 0.15 -5.83
CA GLY A 80 9.32 -0.39 -4.69
C GLY A 80 8.73 0.69 -3.78
N ILE A 81 7.96 0.24 -2.81
CA ILE A 81 7.50 1.02 -1.67
C ILE A 81 7.92 0.26 -0.41
N GLU A 82 8.66 0.92 0.46
CA GLU A 82 9.16 0.36 1.72
C GLU A 82 8.31 0.81 2.90
N SER A 83 8.19 -0.08 3.89
CA SER A 83 7.55 0.17 5.18
C SER A 83 8.54 0.80 6.15
N ASP A 84 8.05 1.53 7.16
CA ASP A 84 8.84 1.97 8.32
C ASP A 84 9.23 0.83 9.29
N GLY A 85 8.95 -0.42 8.90
CA GLY A 85 9.33 -1.64 9.59
C GLY A 85 9.15 -2.86 8.69
N THR A 86 8.19 -3.72 9.04
CA THR A 86 7.78 -4.84 8.17
C THR A 86 6.27 -4.93 8.12
N ILE A 87 5.74 -5.46 7.02
CA ILE A 87 4.32 -5.79 6.89
C ILE A 87 4.08 -7.04 7.75
N TYR A 88 3.78 -6.89 9.04
CA TYR A 88 3.71 -8.04 9.95
C TYR A 88 2.28 -8.55 10.19
N HIS A 89 1.23 -7.86 9.71
CA HIS A 89 -0.13 -8.40 9.80
C HIS A 89 -0.40 -9.40 8.67
N PRO A 90 -1.10 -10.52 8.95
CA PRO A 90 -1.53 -11.45 7.92
C PRO A 90 -2.50 -10.75 6.97
N GLY A 91 -2.15 -10.73 5.69
CA GLY A 91 -2.83 -9.90 4.72
C GLY A 91 -2.31 -10.02 3.30
N VAL A 92 -2.89 -9.23 2.41
CA VAL A 92 -2.51 -9.19 1.00
C VAL A 92 -2.03 -7.81 0.61
N VAL A 93 -1.29 -7.73 -0.49
CA VAL A 93 -0.82 -6.47 -1.07
C VAL A 93 -1.45 -6.23 -2.42
N ASN A 94 -1.83 -4.99 -2.70
CA ASN A 94 -2.08 -4.49 -4.04
C ASN A 94 -1.21 -3.25 -4.28
N VAL A 95 -0.72 -3.10 -5.51
CA VAL A 95 -0.16 -1.84 -5.99
C VAL A 95 -0.95 -1.39 -7.20
N TYR A 96 -1.41 -0.15 -7.15
CA TYR A 96 -2.14 0.50 -8.23
C TYR A 96 -1.34 1.68 -8.76
N MET A 97 -1.58 2.01 -10.03
CA MET A 97 -1.09 3.23 -10.64
C MET A 97 -2.25 4.03 -11.21
N ALA A 98 -2.11 5.35 -11.24
CA ALA A 98 -3.05 6.25 -11.90
C ALA A 98 -2.27 7.34 -12.64
N LYS A 99 -2.54 7.49 -13.95
CA LYS A 99 -1.89 8.51 -14.78
C LYS A 99 -2.53 9.86 -14.54
N ALA A 100 -1.73 10.86 -14.16
CA ALA A 100 -2.24 12.22 -14.06
C ALA A 100 -2.58 12.79 -15.46
N PRO A 101 -3.64 13.61 -15.59
CA PRO A 101 -3.94 14.29 -16.84
C PRO A 101 -2.85 15.29 -17.24
N SER A 102 -2.12 15.86 -16.26
CA SER A 102 -0.99 16.75 -16.47
C SER A 102 0.10 16.57 -15.42
N SER A 103 -0.21 16.82 -14.15
CA SER A 103 0.73 16.77 -13.03
C SER A 103 0.13 15.99 -11.86
N VAL A 104 0.97 15.23 -11.13
CA VAL A 104 0.56 14.59 -9.88
C VAL A 104 0.55 15.56 -8.70
N SER A 105 1.27 16.69 -8.80
CA SER A 105 1.25 17.74 -7.79
C SER A 105 -0.14 18.37 -7.72
N GLY A 106 -0.81 18.21 -6.58
CA GLY A 106 -2.18 18.71 -6.37
C GLY A 106 -3.29 17.91 -7.07
N TRP A 107 -2.96 16.87 -7.84
CA TRP A 107 -3.96 15.97 -8.42
C TRP A 107 -4.30 14.85 -7.45
N ALA A 108 -5.56 14.79 -7.00
CA ALA A 108 -5.97 13.84 -5.98
C ALA A 108 -6.13 12.39 -6.49
N GLY A 109 -6.30 12.18 -7.80
CA GLY A 109 -6.58 10.85 -8.36
C GLY A 109 -8.05 10.42 -8.24
N ASP A 110 -9.00 11.36 -8.28
CA ASP A 110 -10.44 11.06 -8.27
C ASP A 110 -10.91 10.41 -9.59
N GLY A 111 -12.00 9.64 -9.49
CA GLY A 111 -12.63 8.95 -10.61
C GLY A 111 -11.98 7.60 -10.95
N SER A 112 -12.46 6.98 -12.02
CA SER A 112 -12.03 5.63 -12.44
C SER A 112 -10.70 5.65 -13.19
N VAL A 113 -9.62 5.99 -12.49
CA VAL A 113 -8.27 6.20 -13.06
C VAL A 113 -7.23 5.19 -12.59
N TRP A 114 -7.56 4.37 -11.59
CA TRP A 114 -6.62 3.44 -10.96
C TRP A 114 -6.64 2.08 -11.63
N PHE A 115 -5.48 1.59 -12.05
CA PHE A 115 -5.30 0.22 -12.55
C PHE A 115 -4.28 -0.51 -11.69
N LYS A 116 -4.49 -1.81 -11.46
CA LYS A 116 -3.59 -2.62 -10.64
C LYS A 116 -2.37 -3.03 -11.47
N VAL A 117 -1.17 -2.90 -10.92
CA VAL A 117 0.09 -3.28 -11.59
C VAL A 117 0.82 -4.41 -10.88
N TYR A 118 0.52 -4.64 -9.60
CA TYR A 118 1.15 -5.70 -8.83
C TYR A 118 0.23 -6.15 -7.68
N GLN A 119 0.40 -7.40 -7.25
CA GLN A 119 -0.27 -7.92 -6.05
C GLN A 119 0.54 -9.04 -5.43
N ILE A 120 0.39 -9.22 -4.12
CA ILE A 120 0.78 -10.43 -3.39
C ILE A 120 -0.49 -10.97 -2.75
N THR A 121 -0.93 -12.14 -3.21
CA THR A 121 -2.19 -12.76 -2.75
C THR A 121 -1.94 -13.83 -1.68
N ALA A 122 -2.97 -14.16 -0.91
CA ALA A 122 -2.90 -15.25 0.05
C ALA A 122 -2.85 -16.62 -0.66
N VAL A 123 -2.12 -17.57 -0.06
CA VAL A 123 -2.05 -18.95 -0.56
C VAL A 123 -2.94 -19.82 0.32
N THR A 124 -3.85 -20.57 -0.30
CA THR A 124 -4.78 -21.46 0.42
C THR A 124 -4.56 -22.91 0.01
N ASN A 125 -4.77 -23.82 0.96
CA ASN A 125 -4.70 -25.27 0.73
C ASN A 125 -6.04 -25.94 1.06
N GLY A 126 -7.10 -25.59 0.31
CA GLY A 126 -8.40 -26.27 0.42
C GLY A 126 -9.07 -26.24 1.79
N GLY A 127 -8.70 -25.28 2.66
CA GLY A 127 -9.22 -25.12 4.02
C GLY A 127 -8.34 -25.78 5.09
N THR A 128 -7.20 -26.36 4.71
CA THR A 128 -6.19 -26.86 5.65
C THR A 128 -5.29 -25.75 6.17
N SER A 129 -4.91 -24.81 5.30
CA SER A 129 -4.11 -23.65 5.67
C SER A 129 -4.41 -22.45 4.77
N ILE A 130 -4.13 -21.27 5.32
CA ILE A 130 -4.00 -20.01 4.60
C ILE A 130 -2.68 -19.37 5.04
N THR A 131 -1.87 -18.91 4.10
CA THR A 131 -0.62 -18.19 4.38
C THR A 131 -0.57 -16.89 3.59
N PHE A 132 0.17 -15.92 4.10
CA PHE A 132 0.24 -14.56 3.57
C PHE A 132 1.69 -14.24 3.18
N PRO A 133 2.07 -14.41 1.90
CA PRO A 133 3.47 -14.24 1.48
C PRO A 133 4.03 -12.82 1.66
N ALA A 134 3.17 -11.83 1.88
CA ALA A 134 3.58 -10.47 2.20
C ALA A 134 4.01 -10.29 3.67
N GLU A 135 3.63 -11.21 4.55
CA GLU A 135 3.92 -11.14 5.98
C GLU A 135 5.44 -11.24 6.23
N GLY A 136 5.98 -10.27 6.97
CA GLY A 136 7.41 -10.15 7.28
C GLY A 136 8.24 -9.45 6.20
N LEU A 137 7.66 -9.06 5.06
CA LEU A 137 8.40 -8.28 4.05
C LEU A 137 8.63 -6.84 4.54
N PRO A 138 9.80 -6.22 4.24
CA PRO A 138 10.05 -4.81 4.56
C PRO A 138 9.24 -3.84 3.68
N GLY A 139 8.59 -4.34 2.64
CA GLY A 139 7.92 -3.58 1.61
C GLY A 139 7.71 -4.45 0.38
N VAL A 140 7.41 -3.83 -0.76
CA VAL A 140 7.28 -4.55 -2.04
C VAL A 140 8.07 -3.88 -3.14
N SER A 141 8.72 -4.68 -3.97
CA SER A 141 9.31 -4.24 -5.23
C SER A 141 8.62 -4.94 -6.39
N PHE A 142 8.43 -4.22 -7.48
CA PHE A 142 7.73 -4.71 -8.67
C PHE A 142 8.26 -4.00 -9.92
N PRO A 143 8.25 -4.67 -11.08
CA PRO A 143 8.59 -4.03 -12.34
C PRO A 143 7.47 -3.09 -12.77
N LEU A 144 7.82 -1.87 -13.17
CA LEU A 144 6.91 -1.00 -13.91
C LEU A 144 6.60 -1.65 -15.26
N PRO A 145 5.31 -1.76 -15.66
CA PRO A 145 4.98 -2.33 -16.96
C PRO A 145 5.64 -1.54 -18.10
N LYS A 146 6.23 -2.24 -19.07
CA LYS A 146 6.98 -1.62 -20.17
C LYS A 146 6.06 -0.85 -21.10
N ALA A 147 4.80 -1.27 -21.22
CA ALA A 147 3.82 -0.59 -22.05
C ALA A 147 3.25 0.70 -21.42
N LEU A 148 3.68 1.11 -20.21
CA LEU A 148 3.20 2.34 -19.56
C LEU A 148 3.41 3.56 -20.47
N PRO A 149 2.38 4.39 -20.73
CA PRO A 149 2.58 5.67 -21.39
C PRO A 149 3.47 6.62 -20.57
N THR A 150 4.39 7.32 -21.22
CA THR A 150 5.21 8.38 -20.58
C THR A 150 4.33 9.44 -19.90
N GLY A 151 4.75 9.89 -18.71
CA GLY A 151 4.18 11.01 -17.96
C GLY A 151 4.09 10.73 -16.46
N GLN A 152 3.39 11.58 -15.71
CA GLN A 152 3.35 11.49 -14.26
C GLN A 152 2.25 10.54 -13.74
N TYR A 153 2.57 9.78 -12.69
CA TYR A 153 1.69 8.79 -12.07
C TYR A 153 1.70 8.88 -10.55
N LEU A 154 0.54 8.64 -9.96
CA LEU A 154 0.46 8.19 -8.58
C LEU A 154 0.67 6.69 -8.52
N VAL A 155 1.44 6.22 -7.53
CA VAL A 155 1.67 4.81 -7.23
C VAL A 155 1.10 4.53 -5.84
N ARG A 156 -0.06 3.88 -5.78
CA ARG A 156 -0.75 3.56 -4.54
C ARG A 156 -0.35 2.19 -4.03
N MET A 157 0.36 2.16 -2.91
CA MET A 157 0.61 0.94 -2.13
C MET A 157 -0.57 0.68 -1.20
N GLU A 158 -0.98 -0.58 -1.08
CA GLU A 158 -2.00 -1.03 -0.14
C GLU A 158 -1.61 -2.39 0.43
N ALA A 159 -1.46 -2.47 1.74
CA ALA A 159 -1.50 -3.72 2.48
C ALA A 159 -2.85 -3.83 3.22
N ILE A 160 -3.60 -4.89 2.95
CA ILE A 160 -4.89 -5.19 3.59
C ILE A 160 -4.66 -6.25 4.65
N ALA A 161 -4.65 -5.85 5.92
CA ALA A 161 -4.56 -6.74 7.06
C ALA A 161 -5.92 -7.35 7.39
N LEU A 162 -5.95 -8.68 7.55
CA LEU A 162 -7.18 -9.48 7.61
C LEU A 162 -7.39 -10.18 8.96
N HIS A 163 -6.49 -10.00 9.93
CA HIS A 163 -6.51 -10.69 11.22
C HIS A 163 -7.80 -10.48 12.03
N VAL A 164 -8.49 -9.35 11.84
CA VAL A 164 -9.78 -9.01 12.47
C VAL A 164 -10.90 -8.71 11.46
N ALA A 165 -10.75 -9.17 10.21
CA ALA A 165 -11.65 -8.86 9.10
C ALA A 165 -12.95 -9.69 9.05
N SER A 166 -13.28 -10.42 10.12
CA SER A 166 -14.50 -11.25 10.20
C SER A 166 -15.81 -10.45 10.27
N THR A 167 -15.72 -9.14 10.46
CA THR A 167 -16.85 -8.21 10.50
C THR A 167 -16.65 -7.09 9.49
N TYR A 168 -17.76 -6.50 9.02
CA TYR A 168 -17.71 -5.36 8.11
C TYR A 168 -16.97 -4.19 8.76
N GLY A 169 -16.00 -3.60 8.04
CA GLY A 169 -15.11 -2.57 8.58
C GLY A 169 -14.00 -3.10 9.49
N GLY A 170 -13.88 -4.42 9.66
CA GLY A 170 -12.80 -5.05 10.42
C GLY A 170 -11.47 -5.13 9.65
N ALA A 171 -11.51 -5.19 8.31
CA ALA A 171 -10.30 -5.14 7.49
C ALA A 171 -9.58 -3.80 7.66
N GLN A 172 -8.25 -3.86 7.75
CA GLN A 172 -7.39 -2.71 8.00
C GLN A 172 -6.52 -2.44 6.78
N PHE A 173 -6.63 -1.24 6.23
CA PHE A 173 -5.94 -0.83 5.01
C PHE A 173 -4.80 0.14 5.37
N TYR A 174 -3.57 -0.28 5.10
CA TYR A 174 -2.37 0.56 5.23
C TYR A 174 -1.96 1.03 3.85
N ILE A 175 -2.05 2.33 3.62
CA ILE A 175 -2.03 2.94 2.29
C ILE A 175 -1.01 4.07 2.25
N SER A 176 -0.33 4.22 1.12
CA SER A 176 0.38 5.45 0.77
C SER A 176 0.39 5.66 -0.75
N CYS A 177 0.67 6.89 -1.20
CA CYS A 177 0.79 7.23 -2.62
C CYS A 177 2.15 7.86 -2.93
N GLY A 178 2.95 7.16 -3.73
CA GLY A 178 4.17 7.68 -4.35
C GLY A 178 3.87 8.54 -5.57
N GLN A 179 4.79 9.46 -5.89
CA GLN A 179 4.75 10.32 -7.06
C GLN A 179 5.93 10.05 -7.97
N ILE A 180 5.66 9.58 -9.19
CA ILE A 180 6.71 9.29 -10.19
C ILE A 180 6.43 9.98 -11.51
N ASN A 181 7.50 10.31 -12.23
CA ASN A 181 7.48 10.69 -13.64
C ASN A 181 8.07 9.52 -14.44
N VAL A 182 7.22 8.84 -15.21
CA VAL A 182 7.65 7.71 -16.05
C VAL A 182 8.11 8.25 -17.40
N GLU A 183 9.36 7.97 -17.74
CA GLU A 183 9.95 8.23 -19.06
C GLU A 183 10.15 6.93 -19.85
N ASN A 184 10.51 7.07 -21.13
CA ASN A 184 10.80 5.94 -22.02
C ASN A 184 9.70 4.86 -22.04
N GLY A 185 8.44 5.32 -21.94
CA GLY A 185 7.26 4.49 -21.92
C GLY A 185 6.81 3.95 -23.29
N GLY A 186 5.86 3.03 -23.26
CA GLY A 186 5.18 2.49 -24.43
C GLY A 186 3.85 3.20 -24.76
N SER A 187 3.02 2.53 -25.56
CA SER A 187 1.71 3.03 -26.00
C SER A 187 0.55 2.15 -25.51
N GLY A 188 0.73 1.48 -24.37
CA GLY A 188 -0.29 0.62 -23.77
C GLY A 188 -1.49 1.43 -23.28
N THR A 189 -2.63 0.76 -23.13
CA THR A 189 -3.84 1.32 -22.50
C THR A 189 -4.07 0.59 -21.18
N PRO A 190 -3.70 1.18 -20.04
CA PRO A 190 -3.88 0.53 -18.75
C PRO A 190 -5.35 0.26 -18.42
N GLY A 191 -5.64 -0.93 -17.91
CA GLY A 191 -6.99 -1.30 -17.50
C GLY A 191 -7.12 -2.75 -17.08
N PRO A 192 -8.27 -3.13 -16.47
CA PRO A 192 -9.43 -2.27 -16.19
C PRO A 192 -9.16 -1.23 -15.11
N THR A 193 -9.79 -0.05 -15.21
CA THR A 193 -9.64 1.03 -14.22
C THR A 193 -10.80 1.08 -13.22
N VAL A 194 -10.49 1.52 -12.01
CA VAL A 194 -11.44 1.67 -10.88
C VAL A 194 -11.20 3.00 -10.15
N ALA A 195 -12.11 3.35 -9.24
CA ALA A 195 -12.03 4.55 -8.41
C ALA A 195 -11.74 4.20 -6.95
N PHE A 196 -11.01 5.06 -6.24
CA PHE A 196 -10.88 5.00 -4.79
C PHE A 196 -11.37 6.34 -4.20
N PRO A 197 -12.45 6.36 -3.39
CA PRO A 197 -13.36 5.25 -3.09
C PRO A 197 -14.18 4.78 -4.31
N GLY A 198 -14.75 3.56 -4.23
CA GLY A 198 -15.63 2.98 -5.24
C GLY A 198 -15.25 1.57 -5.73
N ALA A 199 -13.96 1.22 -5.68
CA ALA A 199 -13.48 -0.10 -6.08
C ALA A 199 -13.87 -1.20 -5.09
N TYR A 200 -14.10 -0.82 -3.82
CA TYR A 200 -14.44 -1.73 -2.73
C TYR A 200 -15.77 -1.30 -2.10
N THR A 201 -16.57 -2.30 -1.74
CA THR A 201 -17.82 -2.17 -1.00
C THR A 201 -17.65 -2.53 0.47
N GLY A 202 -16.59 -3.27 0.82
CA GLY A 202 -16.36 -3.81 2.16
C GLY A 202 -16.98 -5.19 2.37
N TYR A 203 -17.73 -5.70 1.38
CA TYR A 203 -18.36 -7.03 1.40
C TYR A 203 -17.66 -8.04 0.49
N GLU A 204 -16.58 -7.63 -0.19
CA GLU A 204 -15.80 -8.53 -1.03
C GLU A 204 -15.34 -9.75 -0.20
N PRO A 205 -15.35 -10.96 -0.75
CA PRO A 205 -14.95 -12.18 -0.02
C PRO A 205 -13.47 -12.18 0.40
N GLY A 206 -12.65 -11.28 -0.15
CA GLY A 206 -11.26 -11.05 0.27
C GLY A 206 -11.07 -9.93 1.30
N ILE A 207 -12.13 -9.18 1.62
CA ILE A 207 -12.14 -8.06 2.58
C ILE A 207 -12.99 -8.40 3.81
N LEU A 208 -14.21 -8.93 3.64
CA LEU A 208 -15.03 -9.47 4.73
C LEU A 208 -14.79 -10.99 4.83
N ILE A 209 -13.85 -11.38 5.69
CA ILE A 209 -13.37 -12.76 5.76
C ILE A 209 -12.86 -13.10 7.17
N ASN A 210 -13.23 -14.29 7.64
CA ASN A 210 -12.59 -14.90 8.80
C ASN A 210 -11.45 -15.81 8.32
N ILE A 211 -10.20 -15.41 8.58
CA ILE A 211 -9.01 -16.17 8.16
C ILE A 211 -8.61 -17.28 9.16
N ASN A 212 -9.24 -17.31 10.35
CA ASN A 212 -8.82 -18.15 11.47
C ASN A 212 -9.59 -19.49 11.51
N TYR A 213 -10.91 -19.45 11.63
CA TYR A 213 -11.73 -20.67 11.69
C TYR A 213 -13.20 -20.45 11.30
N PRO A 214 -13.77 -21.26 10.38
CA PRO A 214 -13.09 -22.26 9.57
C PRO A 214 -12.09 -21.61 8.59
N ILE A 215 -10.94 -22.24 8.38
CA ILE A 215 -9.91 -21.70 7.46
C ILE A 215 -10.49 -21.64 6.03
N PRO A 216 -10.36 -20.51 5.31
CA PRO A 216 -10.86 -20.38 3.97
C PRO A 216 -10.29 -21.41 3.00
N LYS A 217 -11.15 -21.99 2.15
CA LYS A 217 -10.72 -22.94 1.11
C LYS A 217 -10.01 -22.28 -0.06
N THR A 218 -10.43 -21.05 -0.35
CA THR A 218 -9.96 -20.21 -1.45
C THR A 218 -9.89 -18.78 -0.96
N TYR A 219 -9.02 -17.99 -1.56
CA TYR A 219 -8.96 -16.55 -1.32
C TYR A 219 -9.20 -15.80 -2.65
N THR A 220 -9.99 -14.74 -2.61
CA THR A 220 -10.25 -13.88 -3.77
C THR A 220 -9.61 -12.53 -3.54
N GLN A 221 -8.61 -12.17 -4.35
CA GLN A 221 -7.98 -10.85 -4.26
C GLN A 221 -9.01 -9.75 -4.59
N PRO A 222 -9.15 -8.70 -3.76
CA PRO A 222 -10.06 -7.59 -4.06
C PRO A 222 -9.51 -6.69 -5.19
N GLY A 223 -10.42 -5.99 -5.85
CA GLY A 223 -10.10 -5.04 -6.93
C GLY A 223 -9.93 -5.69 -8.31
N PRO A 224 -9.58 -4.89 -9.34
CA PRO A 224 -9.42 -5.36 -10.72
C PRO A 224 -8.28 -6.38 -10.86
N ALA A 225 -8.25 -7.06 -12.00
CA ALA A 225 -7.10 -7.86 -12.42
C ALA A 225 -5.84 -6.99 -12.59
N VAL A 226 -4.66 -7.60 -12.45
CA VAL A 226 -3.38 -6.94 -12.74
C VAL A 226 -3.29 -6.64 -14.24
N TRP A 227 -3.01 -5.39 -14.59
CA TRP A 227 -2.63 -5.00 -15.93
C TRP A 227 -1.14 -5.33 -16.14
N THR A 228 -0.84 -6.16 -17.13
CA THR A 228 0.51 -6.67 -17.36
C THR A 228 1.40 -5.80 -18.24
N GLY A 229 0.78 -4.83 -18.96
CA GLY A 229 1.44 -3.83 -19.82
C GLY A 229 2.62 -4.33 -20.63
#